data_AF-A0A833YF68-F1
#
_entry.id   AF-A0A833YF68-F1
#
_cell.length_a   1.000
_cell.length_b   1.000
_cell.length_c   1.000
_cell.angle_alpha   90.00
_cell.angle_beta   90.00
_cell.angle_gamma   90.00
#
_symmetry.space_group_name_H-M   'P 1'
#
loop_
_entity.id
_entity.type
_entity.pdbx_description
1 polymer ?
#
loop_
_entity_poly.entity_id
_entity_poly.type
_entity_poly.pdbx_seq_one_letter_code
_entity_poly.pdbx_strand_id
1 'polypeptide(L)'
;MAKGTGLVHTAPAHGMEDYSVASQHDLSMDCVVDEDGVFTDAAGPELRRKAVLEEGTDAVIKMLQASKNLLKEETLVHSYPYDWRTKKPVVIRASKQWFVDITDLKTTAKELLKKVKFIPASALNAMVDTMDRRPYWCISRQRAWGVPIPVFHHKTKDEFLINSQTVEHVAQLVEQRGSDVWWTLPPEQLLPAEVLAQAGGTDALEFAPGRDILDIWFDSGTSWSCVLPGTDQTADLYLEGKDQLGGWFQSSLLTSVAVRKKAPFK
;
A
#
# COMPACT_ATOMS: atom_id res chain seq x y z
N MET A 1 16.24 -15.38 25.19
CA MET A 1 16.42 -13.91 25.08
C MET A 1 17.87 -13.65 24.73
N ALA A 2 18.17 -12.93 23.64
CA ALA A 2 19.55 -12.80 23.14
C ALA A 2 20.15 -11.39 23.30
N LYS A 3 19.35 -10.32 23.46
CA LYS A 3 19.80 -8.91 23.61
C LYS A 3 18.75 -8.06 24.33
N GLY A 4 19.17 -6.93 24.93
CA GLY A 4 18.30 -5.97 25.62
C GLY A 4 17.91 -6.40 27.04
N THR A 5 16.84 -5.80 27.56
CA THR A 5 16.32 -6.05 28.93
C THR A 5 15.29 -7.19 28.99
N GLY A 6 14.88 -7.72 27.83
CA GLY A 6 13.75 -8.65 27.71
C GLY A 6 12.38 -7.96 27.68
N LEU A 7 12.32 -6.64 27.90
CA LEU A 7 11.14 -5.81 27.74
C LEU A 7 11.36 -4.86 26.55
N VAL A 8 10.48 -4.93 25.54
CA VAL A 8 10.61 -4.16 24.30
C VAL A 8 9.51 -3.11 24.27
N HIS A 9 9.90 -1.84 24.16
CA HIS A 9 8.96 -0.74 23.91
C HIS A 9 8.39 -0.88 22.50
N THR A 10 7.08 -0.65 22.36
CA THR A 10 6.35 -0.78 21.10
C THR A 10 5.94 0.59 20.58
N ALA A 11 6.37 0.92 19.35
CA ALA A 11 6.00 2.12 18.61
C ALA A 11 5.39 1.71 17.25
N PRO A 12 4.06 1.53 17.16
CA PRO A 12 3.40 0.87 16.02
C PRO A 12 3.66 1.52 14.67
N ALA A 13 3.85 2.84 14.64
CA ALA A 13 4.11 3.60 13.43
C ALA A 13 5.55 3.45 12.89
N HIS A 14 6.45 2.75 13.59
CA HIS A 14 7.89 2.73 13.30
C HIS A 14 8.50 1.32 13.23
N GLY A 15 7.69 0.26 13.33
CA GLY A 15 8.15 -1.13 13.26
C GLY A 15 7.08 -2.10 12.79
N MET A 16 7.47 -3.11 11.99
CA MET A 16 6.52 -4.10 11.45
C MET A 16 5.98 -5.05 12.54
N GLU A 17 6.84 -5.48 13.46
CA GLU A 17 6.43 -6.31 14.60
C GLU A 17 5.55 -5.48 15.54
N ASP A 18 5.93 -4.24 15.83
CA ASP A 18 5.16 -3.29 16.62
C ASP A 18 3.77 -3.03 16.04
N TYR A 19 3.69 -2.81 14.73
CA TYR A 19 2.43 -2.66 14.00
C TYR A 19 1.55 -3.91 14.13
N SER A 20 2.15 -5.10 13.99
CA SER A 20 1.43 -6.37 14.06
C SER A 20 0.84 -6.62 15.44
N VAL A 21 1.61 -6.34 16.50
CA VAL A 21 1.14 -6.44 17.90
C VAL A 21 0.04 -5.42 18.17
N ALA A 22 0.24 -4.16 17.75
CA ALA A 22 -0.74 -3.09 17.93
C ALA A 22 -2.07 -3.39 17.23
N SER A 23 -2.01 -3.92 16.00
CA SER A 23 -3.20 -4.30 15.24
C SER A 23 -3.97 -5.47 15.87
N GLN A 24 -3.30 -6.38 16.59
CA GLN A 24 -3.96 -7.47 17.30
C GLN A 24 -4.65 -7.03 18.60
N HIS A 25 -4.24 -5.88 19.14
CA HIS A 25 -4.70 -5.35 20.42
C HIS A 25 -5.45 -4.02 20.29
N ASP A 26 -5.84 -3.62 19.07
CA ASP A 26 -6.55 -2.38 18.78
C ASP A 26 -5.89 -1.12 19.39
N LEU A 27 -4.55 -1.06 19.37
CA LEU A 27 -3.78 0.08 19.85
C LEU A 27 -3.75 1.21 18.82
N SER A 28 -3.61 2.45 19.29
CA SER A 28 -3.46 3.63 18.43
C SER A 28 -2.20 3.54 17.56
N MET A 29 -2.31 3.96 16.30
CA MET A 29 -1.23 3.96 15.30
C MET A 29 -0.76 5.38 14.96
N ASP A 30 -0.67 6.23 15.99
CA ASP A 30 -0.27 7.63 15.81
C ASP A 30 1.16 7.72 15.28
N CYS A 31 1.34 8.39 14.15
CA CYS A 31 2.64 8.71 13.60
C CYS A 31 2.95 10.19 13.82
N VAL A 32 3.94 10.47 14.66
CA VAL A 32 4.35 11.84 15.00
C VAL A 32 5.48 12.38 14.12
N VAL A 33 5.83 11.67 13.04
CA VAL A 33 6.93 12.01 12.11
C VAL A 33 6.34 12.25 10.71
N ASP A 34 6.79 13.29 10.02
CA ASP A 34 6.35 13.59 8.66
C ASP A 34 7.27 12.97 7.58
N GLU A 35 7.03 13.32 6.31
CA GLU A 35 7.80 12.81 5.16
C GLU A 35 9.21 13.40 5.05
N ASP A 36 9.45 14.56 5.68
CA ASP A 36 10.77 15.20 5.73
C ASP A 36 11.64 14.61 6.85
N GLY A 37 11.10 13.66 7.63
CA GLY A 37 11.81 13.03 8.75
C GLY A 37 11.92 13.95 9.97
N VAL A 38 11.00 14.90 10.12
CA VAL A 38 10.92 15.78 11.29
C VAL A 38 9.67 15.48 12.11
N PHE A 39 9.70 15.87 13.39
CA PHE A 39 8.54 15.73 14.26
C PHE A 39 7.43 16.71 13.88
N THR A 40 6.20 16.18 13.81
CA THR A 40 4.96 16.92 13.63
C THR A 40 4.56 17.70 14.88
N ASP A 41 3.55 18.57 14.75
CA ASP A 41 2.99 19.36 15.86
C ASP A 41 2.46 18.50 17.01
N ALA A 42 2.03 17.26 16.71
CA ALA A 42 1.53 16.30 17.69
C ALA A 42 2.61 15.85 18.69
N ALA A 43 3.90 15.95 18.32
CA ALA A 43 5.01 15.62 19.22
C ALA A 43 5.22 16.64 20.35
N GLY A 44 4.53 17.79 20.29
CA GLY A 44 4.65 18.87 21.27
C GLY A 44 5.72 19.92 20.91
N PRO A 45 5.70 21.07 21.60
CA PRO A 45 6.47 22.26 21.22
C PRO A 45 7.99 22.06 21.30
N GLU A 46 8.47 21.16 22.17
CA GLU A 46 9.89 20.91 22.38
C GLU A 46 10.52 20.09 21.23
N LEU A 47 9.72 19.30 20.51
CA LEU A 47 10.18 18.41 19.45
C LEU A 47 9.79 18.88 18.05
N ARG A 48 8.73 19.68 17.94
CA ARG A 48 8.19 20.20 16.67
C ARG A 48 9.28 20.68 15.71
N ARG A 49 9.25 20.18 14.46
CA ARG A 49 10.18 20.47 13.35
C ARG A 49 11.64 20.05 13.56
N LYS A 50 11.98 19.33 14.63
CA LYS A 50 13.32 18.78 14.80
C LYS A 50 13.48 17.48 14.01
N ALA A 51 14.63 17.30 13.39
CA ALA A 51 15.00 16.07 12.70
C ALA A 51 15.11 14.91 13.70
N VAL A 52 14.40 13.81 13.44
CA VAL A 52 14.20 12.72 14.40
C VAL A 52 15.52 12.07 14.82
N LEU A 53 16.40 11.79 13.86
CA LEU A 53 17.69 11.11 14.08
C LEU A 53 18.83 12.04 14.52
N GLU A 54 18.58 13.35 14.61
CA GLU A 54 19.59 14.34 14.99
C GLU A 54 19.09 15.09 16.24
N GLU A 55 18.79 16.39 16.11
CA GLU A 55 18.36 17.27 17.20
C GLU A 55 17.15 16.74 18.00
N GLY A 56 16.29 15.97 17.34
CA GLY A 56 15.13 15.32 17.95
C GLY A 56 15.53 14.30 19.01
N THR A 57 16.51 13.44 18.71
CA THR A 57 17.01 12.43 19.65
C THR A 57 17.66 13.10 20.86
N ASP A 58 18.49 14.11 20.63
CA ASP A 58 19.16 14.86 21.70
C ASP A 58 18.15 15.56 22.63
N ALA A 59 17.06 16.10 22.06
CA ALA A 59 16.01 16.73 22.83
C ALA A 59 15.26 15.70 23.69
N VAL A 60 14.90 14.53 23.15
CA VAL A 60 14.23 13.47 23.90
C VAL A 60 15.09 12.96 25.06
N ILE A 61 16.40 12.77 24.85
CA ILE A 61 17.34 12.37 25.91
C ILE A 61 17.34 13.39 27.06
N LYS A 62 17.43 14.69 26.74
CA LYS A 62 17.36 15.77 27.74
C LYS A 62 16.04 15.78 28.51
N MET A 63 14.92 15.55 27.84
CA MET A 63 13.60 15.44 28.48
C MET A 63 13.54 14.28 29.48
N LEU A 64 14.06 13.10 29.09
CA LEU A 64 14.11 11.91 29.96
C LEU A 64 15.06 12.09 31.16
N GLN A 65 16.17 12.82 30.98
CA GLN A 65 17.07 13.22 32.06
C GLN A 65 16.36 14.14 33.05
N ALA A 66 15.69 15.18 32.55
CA ALA A 66 14.96 16.14 33.38
C ALA A 66 13.82 15.48 34.17
N SER A 67 13.14 14.49 33.58
CA SER A 67 12.07 13.73 34.22
C SER A 67 12.55 12.58 35.11
N LYS A 68 13.87 12.37 35.25
CA LYS A 68 14.49 11.27 36.01
C LYS A 68 14.06 9.86 35.55
N ASN A 69 13.70 9.70 34.27
CA ASN A 69 13.35 8.40 33.67
C ASN A 69 14.49 7.76 32.87
N LEU A 70 15.64 8.43 32.75
CA LEU A 70 16.84 7.87 32.12
C LEU A 70 17.68 7.09 33.13
N LEU A 71 17.71 5.75 32.99
CA LEU A 71 18.52 4.88 33.86
C LEU A 71 19.97 4.73 33.39
N LYS A 72 20.18 4.61 32.09
CA LYS A 72 21.50 4.41 31.47
C LYS A 72 21.50 4.95 30.04
N GLU A 73 22.58 5.62 29.67
CA GLU A 73 22.88 6.10 28.32
C GLU A 73 24.25 5.55 27.91
N GLU A 74 24.34 4.93 26.74
CA GLU A 74 25.59 4.37 26.20
C GLU A 74 25.56 4.39 24.67
N THR A 75 26.70 4.67 24.04
CA THR A 75 26.83 4.63 22.59
C THR A 75 27.05 3.20 22.11
N LEU A 76 26.21 2.74 21.18
CA LEU A 76 26.32 1.40 20.58
C LEU A 76 26.61 1.51 19.07
N VAL A 77 27.65 0.84 18.61
CA VAL A 77 27.94 0.71 17.17
C VAL A 77 27.29 -0.57 16.66
N HIS A 78 26.43 -0.44 15.65
CA HIS A 78 25.73 -1.56 15.02
C HIS A 78 25.43 -1.26 13.55
N SER A 79 24.97 -2.28 12.82
CA SER A 79 24.48 -2.08 11.45
C SER A 79 23.14 -1.36 11.47
N TYR A 80 23.02 -0.31 10.65
CA TYR A 80 21.81 0.50 10.49
C TYR A 80 21.52 0.68 8.98
N PRO A 81 20.25 0.74 8.56
CA PRO A 81 19.93 0.93 7.14
C PRO A 81 20.22 2.37 6.67
N TYR A 82 20.81 2.49 5.48
CA TYR A 82 21.10 3.77 4.84
C TYR A 82 20.50 3.80 3.44
N ASP A 83 20.03 4.97 3.04
CA ASP A 83 19.64 5.22 1.67
C ASP A 83 20.87 5.07 0.76
N TRP A 84 20.73 4.23 -0.25
CA TRP A 84 21.86 3.83 -1.09
C TRP A 84 22.41 4.97 -1.96
N ARG A 85 21.65 6.05 -2.18
CA ARG A 85 22.04 7.17 -3.04
C ARG A 85 22.58 8.34 -2.23
N THR A 86 21.81 8.82 -1.28
CA THR A 86 22.15 9.95 -0.41
C THR A 86 23.10 9.57 0.71
N LYS A 87 23.22 8.27 1.03
CA LYS A 87 24.00 7.75 2.16
C LYS A 87 23.58 8.35 3.50
N LYS A 88 22.31 8.75 3.61
CA LYS A 88 21.69 9.17 4.87
C LYS A 88 20.95 8.00 5.53
N PRO A 89 20.83 7.99 6.86
CA PRO A 89 20.08 6.95 7.56
C PRO A 89 18.59 7.00 7.17
N VAL A 90 17.93 5.84 7.15
CA VAL A 90 16.49 5.74 6.86
C VAL A 90 15.69 5.40 8.11
N VAL A 91 14.47 5.92 8.19
CA VAL A 91 13.53 5.67 9.28
C VAL A 91 12.30 4.94 8.72
N ILE A 92 11.77 3.99 9.48
CA ILE A 92 10.50 3.33 9.16
C ILE A 92 9.36 4.23 9.66
N ARG A 93 8.39 4.47 8.80
CA ARG A 93 7.23 5.31 9.10
C ARG A 93 5.97 4.65 8.54
N ALA A 94 4.89 4.66 9.31
CA ALA A 94 3.57 4.35 8.79
C ALA A 94 3.16 5.37 7.73
N SER A 95 2.64 4.89 6.60
CA SER A 95 2.10 5.72 5.53
C SER A 95 0.71 5.23 5.17
N LYS A 96 -0.16 6.16 4.77
CA LYS A 96 -1.46 5.81 4.21
C LYS A 96 -1.24 5.18 2.83
N GLN A 97 -1.85 4.02 2.59
CA GLN A 97 -1.71 3.24 1.36
C GLN A 97 -3.06 2.63 1.00
N TRP A 98 -3.25 2.30 -0.27
CA TRP A 98 -4.41 1.58 -0.78
C TRP A 98 -4.19 0.08 -0.69
N PHE A 99 -5.16 -0.61 -0.12
CA PHE A 99 -5.14 -2.05 0.04
C PHE A 99 -6.38 -2.69 -0.57
N VAL A 100 -6.20 -3.88 -1.13
CA VAL A 100 -7.29 -4.81 -1.42
C VAL A 100 -7.35 -5.82 -0.28
N ASP A 101 -8.52 -5.94 0.35
CA ASP A 101 -8.78 -7.04 1.28
C ASP A 101 -8.96 -8.33 0.48
N ILE A 102 -8.03 -9.26 0.67
CA ILE A 102 -8.06 -10.55 -0.03
C ILE A 102 -8.72 -11.63 0.81
N THR A 103 -9.06 -11.37 2.07
CA THR A 103 -9.62 -12.36 3.01
C THR A 103 -10.87 -13.01 2.46
N ASP A 104 -11.79 -12.22 1.89
CA ASP A 104 -13.02 -12.71 1.26
C ASP A 104 -12.75 -13.51 -0.03
N LEU A 105 -11.66 -13.21 -0.72
CA LEU A 105 -11.27 -13.87 -1.96
C LEU A 105 -10.51 -15.18 -1.72
N LYS A 106 -9.83 -15.33 -0.57
CA LYS A 106 -8.98 -16.48 -0.25
C LYS A 106 -9.73 -17.80 -0.36
N THR A 107 -10.91 -17.88 0.22
CA THR A 107 -11.70 -19.11 0.25
C THR A 107 -12.06 -19.55 -1.17
N THR A 108 -12.60 -18.65 -1.98
CA THR A 108 -12.94 -18.94 -3.38
C THR A 108 -11.70 -19.26 -4.22
N ALA A 109 -10.62 -18.51 -4.03
CA ALA A 109 -9.37 -18.72 -4.77
C ALA A 109 -8.77 -20.11 -4.48
N LYS A 110 -8.75 -20.55 -3.22
CA LYS A 110 -8.26 -21.88 -2.83
C LYS A 110 -9.11 -23.01 -3.42
N GLU A 111 -10.43 -22.87 -3.42
CA GLU A 111 -11.31 -23.89 -4.02
C GLU A 111 -11.13 -23.99 -5.53
N LEU A 112 -10.89 -22.87 -6.21
CA LEU A 112 -10.60 -22.87 -7.65
C LEU A 112 -9.22 -23.47 -7.95
N LEU A 113 -8.21 -23.17 -7.12
CA LEU A 113 -6.87 -23.72 -7.28
C LEU A 113 -6.82 -25.25 -7.19
N LYS A 114 -7.72 -25.89 -6.43
CA LYS A 114 -7.83 -27.36 -6.39
C LYS A 114 -8.20 -27.98 -7.74
N LYS A 115 -8.83 -27.20 -8.63
CA LYS A 115 -9.23 -27.65 -9.97
C LYS A 115 -8.15 -27.40 -11.02
N VAL A 116 -7.10 -26.65 -10.67
CA VAL A 116 -5.98 -26.31 -11.54
C VAL A 116 -4.90 -27.38 -11.46
N LYS A 117 -4.33 -27.77 -12.60
CA LYS A 117 -3.27 -28.76 -12.67
C LYS A 117 -1.89 -28.12 -12.51
N PHE A 118 -1.29 -28.27 -11.32
CA PHE A 118 0.07 -27.80 -11.05
C PHE A 118 1.16 -28.82 -11.41
N ILE A 119 2.23 -28.35 -12.06
CA ILE A 119 3.44 -29.13 -12.34
C ILE A 119 4.67 -28.31 -11.90
N PRO A 120 5.44 -28.76 -10.89
CA PRO A 120 5.19 -29.90 -10.01
C PRO A 120 4.00 -29.65 -9.07
N ALA A 121 3.33 -30.73 -8.64
CA ALA A 121 2.16 -30.63 -7.76
C ALA A 121 2.42 -29.90 -6.43
N SER A 122 3.67 -29.92 -5.94
CA SER A 122 4.08 -29.21 -4.72
C SER A 122 3.98 -27.68 -4.82
N ALA A 123 3.94 -27.12 -6.03
CA ALA A 123 3.81 -25.68 -6.25
C ALA A 123 2.47 -25.12 -5.75
N LEU A 124 1.42 -25.93 -5.77
CA LEU A 124 0.10 -25.56 -5.24
C LEU A 124 0.19 -25.15 -3.76
N ASN A 125 0.83 -25.98 -2.93
CA ASN A 125 0.96 -25.71 -1.50
C ASN A 125 1.74 -24.40 -1.25
N ALA A 126 2.82 -24.16 -2.01
CA ALA A 126 3.59 -22.92 -1.89
C ALA A 126 2.76 -21.67 -2.24
N MET A 127 1.89 -21.76 -3.25
CA MET A 127 0.99 -20.67 -3.62
C MET A 127 -0.08 -20.42 -2.54
N VAL A 128 -0.66 -21.49 -1.99
CA VAL A 128 -1.65 -21.41 -0.89
C VAL A 128 -1.02 -20.82 0.38
N ASP A 129 0.17 -21.29 0.77
CA ASP A 129 0.90 -20.79 1.94
C ASP A 129 1.21 -19.30 1.82
N THR A 130 1.59 -18.84 0.62
CA THR A 130 1.88 -17.42 0.35
C THR A 130 0.62 -16.57 0.48
N MET A 131 -0.52 -17.09 0.02
CA MET A 131 -1.81 -16.43 0.15
C MET A 131 -2.30 -16.36 1.60
N ASP A 132 -2.02 -17.37 2.42
CA ASP A 132 -2.43 -17.36 3.83
C ASP A 132 -1.70 -16.35 4.68
N ARG A 133 -0.41 -16.11 4.41
CA ARG A 133 0.42 -15.17 5.18
C ARG A 133 0.06 -13.70 5.01
N ARG A 134 -0.73 -13.34 3.98
CA ARG A 134 -1.05 -11.94 3.66
C ARG A 134 -2.56 -11.72 3.70
N PRO A 135 -3.11 -10.95 4.65
CA PRO A 135 -4.54 -10.61 4.66
C PRO A 135 -4.87 -9.47 3.70
N TYR A 136 -3.93 -8.56 3.46
CA TYR A 136 -4.10 -7.39 2.62
C TYR A 136 -3.06 -7.35 1.50
N TRP A 137 -3.47 -6.90 0.32
CA TRP A 137 -2.59 -6.61 -0.80
C TRP A 137 -2.47 -5.09 -0.97
N CYS A 138 -1.31 -4.51 -0.63
CA CYS A 138 -1.00 -3.10 -0.88
C CYS A 138 -0.82 -2.85 -2.38
N ILE A 139 -1.78 -2.16 -2.98
CA ILE A 139 -1.82 -1.90 -4.43
C ILE A 139 -1.28 -0.53 -4.82
N SER A 140 -1.03 0.38 -3.89
CA SER A 140 -0.51 1.72 -4.19
C SER A 140 1.01 1.81 -4.16
N ARG A 141 1.58 2.64 -5.04
CA ARG A 141 2.98 3.03 -5.04
C ARG A 141 3.11 4.53 -5.28
N GLN A 142 4.00 5.17 -4.53
CA GLN A 142 4.34 6.59 -4.69
C GLN A 142 5.44 6.74 -5.76
N ARG A 143 5.08 6.47 -7.02
CA ARG A 143 5.97 6.51 -8.18
C ARG A 143 5.29 7.24 -9.33
N ALA A 144 6.10 7.75 -10.26
CA ALA A 144 5.61 8.54 -11.39
C ALA A 144 5.22 7.70 -12.62
N TRP A 145 5.69 6.45 -12.72
CA TRP A 145 5.49 5.61 -13.89
C TRP A 145 4.66 4.37 -13.57
N GLY A 146 3.43 4.35 -14.09
CA GLY A 146 2.48 3.25 -14.01
C GLY A 146 1.04 3.75 -14.11
N VAL A 147 0.08 2.84 -13.97
CA VAL A 147 -1.36 3.17 -14.08
C VAL A 147 -1.79 3.93 -12.83
N PRO A 148 -2.37 5.14 -12.93
CA PRO A 148 -2.84 5.88 -11.77
C PRO A 148 -4.01 5.17 -11.08
N ILE A 149 -4.09 5.27 -9.75
CA ILE A 149 -5.28 4.83 -9.02
C ILE A 149 -6.34 5.93 -9.18
N PRO A 150 -7.52 5.64 -9.76
CA PRO A 150 -8.53 6.66 -10.10
C PRO A 150 -9.36 7.08 -8.87
N VAL A 151 -8.68 7.63 -7.86
CA VAL A 151 -9.28 8.16 -6.64
C VAL A 151 -9.01 9.65 -6.55
N PHE A 152 -10.03 10.41 -6.16
CA PHE A 152 -9.89 11.82 -5.86
C PHE A 152 -9.88 12.05 -4.35
N HIS A 153 -8.96 12.89 -3.87
CA HIS A 153 -8.81 13.26 -2.47
C HIS A 153 -9.46 14.61 -2.20
N HIS A 154 -10.20 14.74 -1.11
CA HIS A 154 -10.63 16.04 -0.64
C HIS A 154 -9.40 16.85 -0.17
N LYS A 155 -9.32 18.13 -0.56
CA LYS A 155 -8.17 19.02 -0.29
C LYS A 155 -7.94 19.31 1.20
N THR A 156 -8.97 19.20 2.04
CA THR A 156 -8.93 19.62 3.45
C THR A 156 -9.38 18.53 4.42
N LYS A 157 -10.21 17.58 3.98
CA LYS A 157 -10.74 16.49 4.81
C LYS A 157 -10.10 15.17 4.43
N ASP A 158 -10.12 14.21 5.35
CA ASP A 158 -9.69 12.83 5.10
C ASP A 158 -10.81 12.03 4.40
N GLU A 159 -11.28 12.55 3.27
CA GLU A 159 -12.37 12.00 2.47
C GLU A 159 -11.89 11.70 1.04
N PHE A 160 -12.44 10.62 0.47
CA PHE A 160 -12.07 10.14 -0.86
C PHE A 160 -13.31 9.97 -1.73
N LEU A 161 -13.21 10.38 -2.99
CA LEU A 161 -14.23 10.19 -4.01
C LEU A 161 -13.77 9.10 -4.97
N ILE A 162 -14.44 7.95 -4.87
CA ILE A 162 -14.31 6.80 -5.77
C ILE A 162 -15.66 6.09 -5.87
N ASN A 163 -16.18 5.97 -7.09
CA ASN A 163 -17.39 5.21 -7.38
C ASN A 163 -17.36 4.70 -8.83
N SER A 164 -18.34 3.87 -9.20
CA SER A 164 -18.40 3.30 -10.55
C SER A 164 -18.47 4.36 -11.66
N GLN A 165 -19.15 5.50 -11.43
CA GLN A 165 -19.27 6.56 -12.43
C GLN A 165 -17.93 7.28 -12.64
N THR A 166 -17.21 7.61 -11.56
CA THR A 166 -15.90 8.27 -11.67
C THR A 166 -14.87 7.34 -12.30
N VAL A 167 -14.86 6.06 -11.91
CA VAL A 167 -13.92 5.07 -12.45
C VAL A 167 -14.20 4.81 -13.93
N GLU A 168 -15.46 4.66 -14.33
CA GLU A 168 -15.86 4.44 -15.73
C GLU A 168 -15.51 5.63 -16.62
N HIS A 169 -15.78 6.87 -16.16
CA HIS A 169 -15.41 8.07 -16.91
C HIS A 169 -13.89 8.18 -17.11
N VAL A 170 -13.11 7.91 -16.06
CA VAL A 170 -11.65 7.90 -16.17
C VAL A 170 -11.18 6.78 -17.11
N ALA A 171 -11.78 5.59 -17.04
CA ALA A 171 -11.45 4.48 -17.94
C ALA A 171 -11.70 4.86 -19.42
N GLN A 172 -12.82 5.53 -19.73
CA GLN A 172 -13.12 6.02 -21.08
C GLN A 172 -12.13 7.08 -21.56
N LEU A 173 -11.70 7.99 -20.68
CA LEU A 173 -10.65 8.97 -21.00
C LEU A 173 -9.33 8.27 -21.32
N VAL A 174 -8.96 7.27 -20.51
CA VAL A 174 -7.74 6.48 -20.72
C VAL A 174 -7.81 5.69 -22.03
N GLU A 175 -8.96 5.12 -22.38
CA GLU A 175 -9.16 4.40 -23.65
C GLU A 175 -8.97 5.33 -24.87
N GLN A 176 -9.47 6.57 -24.79
CA GLN A 176 -9.39 7.52 -25.90
C GLN A 176 -8.04 8.22 -26.06
N ARG A 177 -7.34 8.48 -24.95
CA ARG A 177 -6.19 9.41 -24.91
C ARG A 177 -4.96 8.84 -24.20
N GLY A 178 -5.02 7.63 -23.66
CA GLY A 178 -3.97 6.99 -22.88
C GLY A 178 -3.98 7.37 -21.39
N SER A 179 -3.16 6.67 -20.59
CA SER A 179 -3.11 6.84 -19.13
C SER A 179 -2.64 8.21 -18.67
N ASP A 180 -1.89 8.92 -19.50
CA ASP A 180 -1.31 10.23 -19.18
C ASP A 180 -2.34 11.33 -18.96
N VAL A 181 -3.61 11.10 -19.36
CA VAL A 181 -4.71 12.04 -19.09
C VAL A 181 -4.86 12.37 -17.62
N TRP A 182 -4.60 11.41 -16.73
CA TRP A 182 -4.69 11.62 -15.28
C TRP A 182 -3.75 12.72 -14.78
N TRP A 183 -2.60 12.88 -15.43
CA TRP A 183 -1.57 13.84 -15.04
C TRP A 183 -1.64 15.16 -15.81
N THR A 184 -2.24 15.13 -17.00
CA THR A 184 -2.20 16.24 -17.97
C THR A 184 -3.50 17.00 -18.05
N LEU A 185 -4.65 16.34 -17.82
CA LEU A 185 -5.93 17.01 -17.81
C LEU A 185 -6.16 17.74 -16.49
N PRO A 186 -6.88 18.87 -16.53
CA PRO A 186 -7.25 19.56 -15.32
C PRO A 186 -8.30 18.72 -14.55
N PRO A 187 -8.31 18.75 -13.20
CA PRO A 187 -9.17 17.88 -12.37
C PRO A 187 -10.65 17.89 -12.75
N GLU A 188 -11.16 19.03 -13.23
CA GLU A 188 -12.57 19.19 -13.61
C GLU A 188 -12.94 18.38 -14.86
N GLN A 189 -11.97 18.04 -15.71
CA GLN A 189 -12.18 17.18 -16.87
C GLN A 189 -12.07 15.68 -16.52
N LEU A 190 -11.44 15.35 -15.40
CA LEU A 190 -11.30 13.98 -14.90
C LEU A 190 -12.55 13.49 -14.16
N LEU A 191 -13.49 14.38 -13.86
CA LEU A 191 -14.75 14.05 -13.19
C LEU A 191 -15.94 14.07 -14.17
N PRO A 192 -16.92 13.16 -14.02
CA PRO A 192 -18.16 13.22 -14.78
C PRO A 192 -18.96 14.49 -14.47
N ALA A 193 -19.65 15.04 -15.48
CA ALA A 193 -20.46 16.25 -15.32
C ALA A 193 -21.56 16.09 -14.27
N GLU A 194 -22.16 14.90 -14.12
CA GLU A 194 -23.17 14.68 -13.08
C GLU A 194 -22.60 14.73 -11.67
N VAL A 195 -21.36 14.25 -11.48
CA VAL A 195 -20.67 14.29 -10.18
C VAL A 195 -20.29 15.73 -9.84
N LEU A 196 -19.84 16.52 -10.82
CA LEU A 196 -19.62 17.96 -10.66
C LEU A 196 -20.91 18.71 -10.24
N ALA A 197 -22.06 18.29 -10.77
CA ALA A 197 -23.35 18.89 -10.47
C ALA A 197 -23.93 18.46 -9.11
N GLN A 198 -23.73 17.19 -8.70
CA GLN A 198 -24.19 16.66 -7.41
C GLN A 198 -23.35 17.13 -6.24
N ALA A 199 -22.06 17.38 -6.45
CA ALA A 199 -21.18 18.06 -5.50
C ALA A 199 -21.46 19.59 -5.46
N GLY A 200 -22.72 20.01 -5.53
CA GLY A 200 -23.16 21.40 -5.33
C GLY A 200 -22.74 22.43 -6.39
N GLY A 201 -21.99 22.05 -7.43
CA GLY A 201 -21.19 23.02 -8.18
C GLY A 201 -20.09 23.62 -7.29
N THR A 202 -18.93 23.93 -7.87
CA THR A 202 -17.70 24.36 -7.15
C THR A 202 -17.12 23.39 -6.09
N ASP A 203 -17.85 22.48 -5.42
CA ASP A 203 -17.22 21.55 -4.44
C ASP A 203 -16.41 20.43 -5.10
N ALA A 204 -16.61 20.16 -6.39
CA ALA A 204 -15.69 19.31 -7.15
C ALA A 204 -14.27 19.92 -7.29
N LEU A 205 -14.12 21.24 -7.14
CA LEU A 205 -12.80 21.88 -6.98
C LEU A 205 -12.19 21.55 -5.61
N GLU A 206 -12.95 21.03 -4.65
CA GLU A 206 -12.39 20.57 -3.37
C GLU A 206 -11.77 19.18 -3.48
N PHE A 207 -12.02 18.45 -4.57
CA PHE A 207 -11.39 17.16 -4.85
C PHE A 207 -10.22 17.31 -5.83
N ALA A 208 -9.12 16.63 -5.54
CA ALA A 208 -7.92 16.61 -6.39
C ALA A 208 -7.55 15.17 -6.73
N PRO A 209 -7.05 14.88 -7.95
CA PRO A 209 -6.61 13.54 -8.32
C PRO A 209 -5.49 13.06 -7.40
N GLY A 210 -5.58 11.81 -6.96
CA GLY A 210 -4.53 11.14 -6.20
C GLY A 210 -3.23 11.02 -6.98
N ARG A 211 -2.13 10.89 -6.24
CA ARG A 211 -0.77 10.77 -6.81
C ARG A 211 -0.23 9.35 -6.83
N ASP A 212 -0.98 8.41 -6.27
CA ASP A 212 -0.59 7.01 -6.23
C ASP A 212 -0.85 6.32 -7.56
N ILE A 213 0.06 5.43 -7.93
CA ILE A 213 -0.13 4.49 -9.03
C ILE A 213 -0.40 3.08 -8.49
N LEU A 214 -1.00 2.24 -9.32
CA LEU A 214 -1.14 0.82 -9.09
C LEU A 214 0.24 0.15 -9.07
N ASP A 215 0.33 -0.94 -8.31
CA ASP A 215 1.50 -1.79 -8.35
C ASP A 215 1.57 -2.62 -9.63
N ILE A 216 2.80 -2.94 -10.04
CA ILE A 216 3.07 -3.66 -11.29
C ILE A 216 2.50 -5.10 -11.30
N TRP A 217 2.21 -5.67 -10.12
CA TRP A 217 1.57 -6.97 -10.02
C TRP A 217 0.07 -6.85 -10.31
N PHE A 218 -0.55 -5.71 -10.05
CA PHE A 218 -1.91 -5.42 -10.47
C PHE A 218 -1.99 -5.33 -11.99
N ASP A 219 -1.08 -4.57 -12.61
CA ASP A 219 -1.01 -4.43 -14.06
C ASP A 219 -0.86 -5.80 -14.74
N SER A 220 0.18 -6.55 -14.39
CA SER A 220 0.40 -7.88 -14.96
C SER A 220 -0.69 -8.88 -14.55
N GLY A 221 -1.22 -8.77 -13.33
CA GLY A 221 -2.29 -9.62 -12.82
C GLY A 221 -3.62 -9.43 -13.57
N THR A 222 -3.85 -8.30 -14.21
CA THR A 222 -5.05 -8.10 -15.04
C THR A 222 -4.86 -8.53 -16.50
N SER A 223 -3.71 -9.09 -16.89
CA SER A 223 -3.44 -9.48 -18.28
C SER A 223 -4.46 -10.49 -18.85
N TRP A 224 -5.06 -11.33 -18.00
CA TRP A 224 -6.11 -12.27 -18.42
C TRP A 224 -7.33 -11.58 -19.02
N SER A 225 -7.62 -10.32 -18.67
CA SER A 225 -8.81 -9.60 -19.17
C SER A 225 -8.57 -8.99 -20.55
N CYS A 226 -7.32 -8.68 -20.88
CA CYS A 226 -6.96 -7.94 -22.09
C CYS A 226 -6.31 -8.82 -23.17
N VAL A 227 -5.61 -9.89 -22.78
CA VAL A 227 -4.85 -10.74 -23.71
C VAL A 227 -5.68 -11.91 -24.24
N LEU A 228 -6.59 -12.46 -23.44
CA LEU A 228 -7.43 -13.57 -23.86
C LEU A 228 -8.55 -13.08 -24.80
N PRO A 229 -8.99 -13.89 -25.78
CA PRO A 229 -9.95 -13.48 -26.82
C PRO A 229 -11.40 -13.30 -26.31
N GLY A 230 -11.57 -13.09 -25.01
CA GLY A 230 -12.84 -12.85 -24.36
C GLY A 230 -12.69 -12.85 -22.83
N THR A 231 -13.49 -12.03 -22.16
CA THR A 231 -13.47 -11.89 -20.69
C THR A 231 -13.86 -13.17 -19.96
N ASP A 232 -14.51 -14.12 -20.62
CA ASP A 232 -14.89 -15.42 -20.04
C ASP A 232 -13.87 -16.55 -20.26
N GLN A 233 -12.80 -16.28 -21.01
CA GLN A 233 -11.82 -17.31 -21.35
C GLN A 233 -10.87 -17.60 -20.18
N THR A 234 -10.43 -18.85 -20.13
CA THR A 234 -9.42 -19.37 -19.19
C THR A 234 -8.28 -19.96 -20.03
N ALA A 235 -7.06 -19.52 -19.79
CA ALA A 235 -5.88 -20.03 -20.47
C ALA A 235 -5.66 -21.52 -20.18
N ASP A 236 -5.25 -22.28 -21.19
CA ASP A 236 -4.94 -23.71 -20.99
C ASP A 236 -3.64 -23.94 -20.22
N LEU A 237 -2.73 -22.96 -20.23
CA LEU A 237 -1.44 -23.03 -19.55
C LEU A 237 -0.94 -21.64 -19.18
N TYR A 238 -0.51 -21.50 -17.92
CA TYR A 238 0.40 -20.45 -17.48
C TYR A 238 1.77 -21.10 -17.20
N LEU A 239 2.86 -20.54 -17.73
CA LEU A 239 4.20 -21.11 -17.60
C LEU A 239 5.22 -19.99 -17.35
N GLU A 240 5.75 -19.94 -16.14
CA GLU A 240 6.76 -18.98 -15.69
C GLU A 240 7.67 -19.60 -14.62
N GLY A 241 8.70 -18.85 -14.21
CA GLY A 241 9.60 -19.21 -13.12
C GLY A 241 8.90 -19.40 -11.77
N LYS A 242 9.53 -20.18 -10.88
CA LYS A 242 9.01 -20.48 -9.52
C LYS A 242 8.74 -19.21 -8.70
N ASP A 243 9.52 -18.17 -8.91
CA ASP A 243 9.38 -16.85 -8.30
C ASP A 243 8.01 -16.21 -8.57
N GLN A 244 7.31 -16.60 -9.64
CA GLN A 244 5.99 -16.07 -10.01
C GLN A 244 4.83 -16.66 -9.20
N LEU A 245 5.06 -17.69 -8.37
CA LEU A 245 4.02 -18.25 -7.48
C LEU A 245 3.43 -17.21 -6.53
N GLY A 246 4.27 -16.32 -5.99
CA GLY A 246 3.84 -15.18 -5.16
C GLY A 246 3.74 -13.85 -5.92
N GLY A 247 3.95 -13.89 -7.24
CA GLY A 247 3.97 -12.74 -8.14
C GLY A 247 2.82 -12.82 -9.13
N TRP A 248 3.13 -13.05 -10.41
CA TRP A 248 2.15 -12.99 -11.50
C TRP A 248 1.02 -14.02 -11.38
N PHE A 249 1.31 -15.26 -10.95
CA PHE A 249 0.27 -16.28 -10.80
C PHE A 249 -0.76 -15.90 -9.73
N GLN A 250 -0.28 -15.39 -8.60
CA GLN A 250 -1.14 -15.01 -7.48
C GLN A 250 -1.95 -13.77 -7.78
N SER A 251 -1.33 -12.72 -8.32
CA SER A 251 -2.03 -11.50 -8.73
C SER A 251 -3.06 -11.78 -9.83
N SER A 252 -2.73 -12.61 -10.82
CA SER A 252 -3.69 -13.05 -11.86
C SER A 252 -4.87 -13.79 -11.27
N LEU A 253 -4.61 -14.75 -10.37
CA LEU A 253 -5.67 -15.49 -9.70
C LEU A 253 -6.59 -14.56 -8.89
N LEU A 254 -6.01 -13.68 -8.05
CA LEU A 254 -6.78 -12.82 -7.16
C LEU A 254 -7.67 -11.84 -7.93
N THR A 255 -7.13 -11.17 -8.95
CA THR A 255 -7.92 -10.24 -9.78
C THR A 255 -9.01 -10.96 -10.57
N SER A 256 -8.71 -12.13 -11.14
CA SER A 256 -9.69 -12.95 -11.87
C SER A 256 -10.81 -13.48 -10.96
N VAL A 257 -10.47 -13.90 -9.75
CA VAL A 257 -11.46 -14.36 -8.77
C VAL A 257 -12.31 -13.18 -8.27
N ALA A 258 -11.71 -12.01 -8.07
CA ALA A 258 -12.45 -10.81 -7.69
C ALA A 258 -13.54 -10.47 -8.73
N VAL A 259 -13.16 -10.40 -10.01
CA VAL A 259 -14.03 -9.93 -11.10
C VAL A 259 -14.96 -11.03 -11.64
N ARG A 260 -14.45 -12.26 -11.82
CA ARG A 260 -15.16 -13.33 -12.55
C ARG A 260 -15.51 -14.55 -11.72
N LYS A 261 -15.02 -14.63 -10.48
CA LYS A 261 -15.14 -15.84 -9.62
C LYS A 261 -14.58 -17.11 -10.30
N LYS A 262 -13.55 -16.96 -11.14
CA LYS A 262 -12.90 -18.04 -11.91
C LYS A 262 -11.38 -17.93 -11.83
N ALA A 263 -10.67 -19.05 -11.97
CA ALA A 263 -9.23 -19.04 -12.19
C ALA A 263 -8.92 -18.61 -13.64
N PRO A 264 -7.84 -17.83 -13.87
CA PRO A 264 -7.47 -17.40 -15.22
C PRO A 264 -6.73 -18.46 -16.04
N PHE A 265 -6.32 -19.56 -15.40
CA PHE A 265 -5.61 -20.69 -15.99
C PHE A 265 -6.16 -22.04 -15.49
N LYS A 266 -5.92 -23.10 -16.27
CA LYS A 266 -6.27 -24.50 -15.98
C LYS A 266 -5.10 -25.30 -15.41
#